data_AF-U5C8H8-F1
#
_entry.id   AF-U5C8H8-F1
#
_cell.length_a   1.000
_cell.length_b   1.000
_cell.length_c   1.000
_cell.angle_alpha   90.00
_cell.angle_beta   90.00
_cell.angle_gamma   90.00
#
_symmetry.space_group_name_H-M   'P 1'
#
loop_
_entity.id
_entity.type
_entity.pdbx_description
1 polymer ?
#
loop_
_entity_poly.entity_id
_entity_poly.type
_entity_poly.pdbx_seq_one_letter_code
_entity_poly.pdbx_strand_id
1 'polypeptide(L)'
;MRKLTETELQAIKYRLDSLSLSYLEIYDELLDHYITALEQVNSEEFKTKKEALDEEFAWSVVKKMEKELLKTAWREIGIASKSSDKLWNLGVKKIGVLILSLIVLSFTFHLFGPDYFYALALGSFGGIIFLILFFNRKNLNLTWSIAPEKHRPKKVLATALISISVLVFNLIHFLAILLPKILINSPYEDFSAIIYLALGAVIFAFTWTIYNTINLKSFKLNKQ
;
A
#
# COMPACT_ATOMS: atom_id res chain seq x y z
N MET A 1 9.08 -0.24 -38.86
CA MET A 1 9.04 -1.11 -37.67
C MET A 1 8.35 -2.40 -38.06
N ARG A 2 8.98 -3.53 -37.78
CA ARG A 2 8.37 -4.86 -37.99
C ARG A 2 7.31 -5.06 -36.90
N LYS A 3 6.24 -5.81 -37.17
CA LYS A 3 5.33 -6.27 -36.12
C LYS A 3 5.73 -7.65 -35.65
N LEU A 4 5.72 -7.87 -34.35
CA LEU A 4 5.95 -9.22 -33.81
C LEU A 4 4.83 -10.17 -34.20
N THR A 5 5.19 -11.41 -34.46
CA THR A 5 4.24 -12.52 -34.63
C THR A 5 3.64 -12.93 -33.29
N GLU A 6 2.47 -13.57 -33.31
CA GLU A 6 1.82 -14.05 -32.08
C GLU A 6 2.71 -15.03 -31.30
N THR A 7 3.47 -15.88 -32.01
CA THR A 7 4.42 -16.82 -31.41
C THR A 7 5.57 -16.13 -30.71
N GLU A 8 6.11 -15.05 -31.28
CA GLU A 8 7.18 -14.27 -30.66
C GLU A 8 6.67 -13.53 -29.42
N LEU A 9 5.45 -13.01 -29.49
CA LEU A 9 4.81 -12.31 -28.39
C LEU A 9 4.47 -13.27 -27.23
N GLN A 10 4.05 -14.50 -27.53
CA GLN A 10 3.88 -15.55 -26.52
C GLN A 10 5.20 -15.96 -25.87
N ALA A 11 6.31 -16.03 -26.63
CA ALA A 11 7.61 -16.34 -26.07
C ALA A 11 8.09 -15.29 -25.06
N ILE A 12 7.80 -14.00 -25.32
CA ILE A 12 8.08 -12.90 -24.38
C ILE A 12 7.22 -13.05 -23.13
N LYS A 13 5.90 -13.25 -23.28
CA LYS A 13 4.98 -13.42 -22.14
C LYS A 13 5.40 -14.59 -21.25
N TYR A 14 5.71 -15.74 -21.83
CA TYR A 14 6.17 -16.92 -21.09
C TYR A 14 7.44 -16.63 -20.28
N ARG A 15 8.38 -15.87 -20.87
CA ARG A 15 9.58 -15.43 -20.16
C ARG A 15 9.24 -14.52 -18.98
N LEU A 16 8.39 -13.50 -19.17
CA LEU A 16 8.00 -12.59 -18.09
C LEU A 16 7.26 -13.32 -16.97
N ASP A 17 6.39 -14.29 -17.31
CA ASP A 17 5.71 -15.13 -16.33
C ASP A 17 6.70 -15.99 -15.53
N SER A 18 7.76 -16.51 -16.17
CA SER A 18 8.81 -17.28 -15.49
C SER A 18 9.58 -16.47 -14.44
N LEU A 19 9.62 -15.13 -14.57
CA LEU A 19 10.30 -14.25 -13.62
C LEU A 19 9.50 -14.04 -12.32
N SER A 20 8.24 -14.50 -12.27
CA SER A 20 7.36 -14.36 -11.09
C SER A 20 7.30 -12.91 -10.59
N LEU A 21 6.97 -11.99 -11.51
CA LEU A 21 6.90 -10.56 -11.25
C LEU A 21 5.82 -10.24 -10.21
N SER A 22 6.20 -9.48 -9.20
CA SER A 22 5.32 -9.13 -8.08
C SER A 22 4.39 -7.97 -8.42
N TYR A 23 4.85 -7.07 -9.30
CA TYR A 23 4.20 -5.80 -9.62
C TYR A 23 3.83 -5.72 -11.09
N LEU A 24 2.60 -5.28 -11.35
CA LEU A 24 2.05 -5.16 -12.70
C LEU A 24 2.82 -4.10 -13.49
N GLU A 25 3.22 -3.03 -12.83
CA GLU A 25 3.94 -1.91 -13.44
C GLU A 25 5.26 -2.38 -14.09
N ILE A 26 5.97 -3.32 -13.46
CA ILE A 26 7.21 -3.89 -14.02
C ILE A 26 6.90 -4.86 -15.15
N TYR A 27 5.84 -5.65 -15.04
CA TYR A 27 5.41 -6.53 -16.12
C TYR A 27 5.11 -5.73 -17.40
N ASP A 28 4.32 -4.66 -17.27
CA ASP A 28 3.92 -3.82 -18.40
C ASP A 28 5.13 -3.07 -18.99
N GLU A 29 6.01 -2.53 -18.14
CA GLU A 29 7.24 -1.83 -18.57
C GLU A 29 8.20 -2.77 -19.32
N LEU A 30 8.44 -3.98 -18.79
CA LEU A 30 9.30 -4.95 -19.45
C LEU A 30 8.66 -5.43 -20.75
N LEU A 31 7.37 -5.73 -20.77
CA LEU A 31 6.68 -6.15 -21.98
C LEU A 31 6.79 -5.10 -23.10
N ASP A 32 6.56 -3.83 -22.77
CA ASP A 32 6.68 -2.72 -23.71
C ASP A 32 8.13 -2.56 -24.22
N HIS A 33 9.11 -2.70 -23.33
CA HIS A 33 10.52 -2.63 -23.69
C HIS A 33 10.93 -3.77 -24.64
N TYR A 34 10.49 -5.01 -24.36
CA TYR A 34 10.74 -6.16 -25.24
C TYR A 34 10.08 -5.94 -26.61
N ILE A 35 8.82 -5.52 -26.66
CA ILE A 35 8.11 -5.28 -27.92
C ILE A 35 8.85 -4.20 -28.72
N THR A 36 9.12 -3.05 -28.10
CA THR A 36 9.77 -1.92 -28.76
C THR A 36 11.16 -2.28 -29.29
N ALA A 37 11.97 -3.00 -28.50
CA ALA A 37 13.31 -3.41 -28.92
C ALA A 37 13.30 -4.47 -30.02
N LEU A 38 12.36 -5.42 -29.98
CA LEU A 38 12.30 -6.53 -30.94
C LEU A 38 11.57 -6.16 -32.25
N GLU A 39 10.74 -5.13 -32.26
CA GLU A 39 10.13 -4.56 -33.48
C GLU A 39 11.10 -3.69 -34.29
N GLN A 40 12.24 -3.31 -33.69
CA GLN A 40 13.32 -2.55 -34.33
C GLN A 40 14.34 -3.43 -35.06
N VAL A 41 14.37 -4.74 -34.80
CA VAL A 41 15.31 -5.67 -35.42
C VAL A 41 14.63 -6.52 -36.50
N ASN A 42 15.45 -7.06 -37.41
CA ASN A 42 14.97 -7.99 -38.43
C ASN A 42 14.65 -9.37 -37.82
N SER A 43 13.83 -10.16 -38.52
CA SER A 43 13.42 -11.50 -38.08
C SER A 43 14.59 -12.44 -37.75
N GLU A 44 15.68 -12.32 -38.51
CA GLU A 44 16.88 -13.16 -38.35
C GLU A 44 17.64 -12.85 -37.05
N GLU A 45 17.59 -11.59 -36.60
CA GLU A 45 18.27 -11.13 -35.39
C GLU A 45 17.40 -11.26 -34.13
N PHE A 46 16.12 -11.62 -34.30
CA PHE A 46 15.15 -11.71 -33.20
C PHE A 46 15.65 -12.56 -32.05
N LYS A 47 16.14 -13.77 -32.33
CA LYS A 47 16.55 -14.72 -31.31
C LYS A 47 17.72 -14.19 -30.49
N THR A 48 18.77 -13.71 -31.18
CA THR A 48 19.96 -13.13 -30.55
C THR A 48 19.62 -11.91 -29.71
N LYS A 49 18.76 -11.01 -30.22
CA LYS A 49 18.35 -9.82 -29.48
C LYS A 49 17.49 -10.16 -28.28
N LYS A 50 16.59 -11.14 -28.40
CA LYS A 50 15.77 -11.64 -27.29
C LYS A 50 16.64 -12.26 -26.20
N GLU A 51 17.61 -13.09 -26.54
CA GLU A 51 18.53 -13.68 -25.56
C GLU A 51 19.33 -12.61 -24.82
N ALA A 52 19.81 -11.58 -25.52
CA ALA A 52 20.46 -10.43 -24.89
C ALA A 52 19.52 -9.69 -23.91
N LEU A 53 18.25 -9.49 -24.28
CA LEU A 53 17.24 -8.91 -23.38
C LEU A 53 16.92 -9.83 -22.20
N ASP A 54 16.91 -11.15 -22.39
CA ASP A 54 16.67 -12.14 -21.33
C ASP A 54 17.78 -12.10 -20.26
N GLU A 55 19.02 -11.84 -20.68
CA GLU A 55 20.18 -11.63 -19.80
C GLU A 55 20.17 -10.24 -19.14
N GLU A 56 19.85 -9.19 -19.90
CA GLU A 56 19.73 -7.82 -19.38
C GLU A 56 18.66 -7.75 -18.28
N PHE A 57 17.51 -8.37 -18.52
CA PHE A 57 16.42 -8.50 -17.56
C PHE A 57 16.48 -9.82 -16.79
N ALA A 58 17.68 -10.19 -16.34
CA ALA A 58 17.87 -11.30 -15.41
C ALA A 58 17.09 -11.06 -14.10
N TRP A 59 16.79 -12.16 -13.40
CA TRP A 59 16.00 -12.15 -12.16
C TRP A 59 16.54 -11.16 -11.11
N SER A 60 17.86 -11.04 -10.97
CA SER A 60 18.50 -10.11 -10.03
C SER A 60 18.20 -8.65 -10.35
N VAL A 61 18.21 -8.28 -11.62
CA VAL A 61 17.89 -6.93 -12.11
C VAL A 61 16.42 -6.63 -11.84
N VAL A 62 15.55 -7.56 -12.19
CA VAL A 62 14.11 -7.46 -11.94
C VAL A 62 13.80 -7.27 -10.46
N LYS A 63 14.44 -8.04 -9.57
CA LYS A 63 14.27 -7.89 -8.11
C LYS A 63 14.76 -6.54 -7.60
N LYS A 64 15.80 -5.99 -8.21
CA LYS A 64 16.27 -4.64 -7.92
C LYS A 64 15.24 -3.58 -8.35
N MET A 65 14.66 -3.71 -9.56
CA MET A 65 13.58 -2.85 -10.04
C MET A 65 12.37 -2.90 -9.11
N GLU A 66 11.94 -4.09 -8.67
CA GLU A 66 10.85 -4.26 -7.70
C GLU A 66 11.12 -3.50 -6.39
N LYS A 67 12.34 -3.59 -5.87
CA LYS A 67 12.75 -2.91 -4.64
C LYS A 67 12.77 -1.39 -4.81
N GLU A 68 13.28 -0.90 -5.93
CA GLU A 68 13.33 0.53 -6.24
C GLU A 68 11.93 1.10 -6.44
N LEU A 69 11.06 0.40 -7.17
CA LEU A 69 9.67 0.78 -7.37
C LEU A 69 8.92 0.84 -6.03
N LEU A 70 9.10 -0.16 -5.17
CA LEU A 70 8.50 -0.16 -3.84
C LEU A 70 9.02 1.02 -3.00
N LYS A 71 10.33 1.31 -3.03
CA LYS A 71 10.92 2.44 -2.32
C LYS A 71 10.37 3.78 -2.80
N THR A 72 10.16 3.93 -4.11
CA THR A 72 9.54 5.13 -4.70
C THR A 72 8.09 5.26 -4.25
N ALA A 73 7.30 4.19 -4.31
CA ALA A 73 5.92 4.19 -3.83
C ALA A 73 5.83 4.56 -2.33
N TRP A 74 6.74 4.05 -1.50
CA TRP A 74 6.84 4.45 -0.09
C TRP A 74 7.11 5.96 0.07
N ARG A 75 8.03 6.50 -0.71
CA ARG A 75 8.36 7.93 -0.69
C ARG A 75 7.17 8.78 -1.14
N GLU A 76 6.46 8.37 -2.18
CA GLU A 76 5.27 9.06 -2.68
C GLU A 76 4.13 9.05 -1.65
N ILE A 77 3.88 7.92 -0.99
CA ILE A 77 2.92 7.85 0.11
C ILE A 77 3.34 8.81 1.23
N GLY A 78 4.63 8.86 1.59
CA GLY A 78 5.13 9.78 2.62
C GLY A 78 4.94 11.26 2.24
N ILE A 79 5.23 11.62 0.98
CA ILE A 79 5.01 12.98 0.47
C ILE A 79 3.51 13.32 0.47
N ALA A 80 2.66 12.41 -0.01
CA ALA A 80 1.22 12.59 -0.05
C ALA A 80 0.62 12.75 1.35
N SER A 81 1.04 11.91 2.30
CA SER A 81 0.67 12.02 3.71
C SER A 81 1.06 13.38 4.30
N LYS A 82 2.32 13.81 4.12
CA LYS A 82 2.79 15.13 4.59
C LYS A 82 2.04 16.29 3.95
N SER A 83 1.62 16.13 2.69
CA SER A 83 0.82 17.13 1.98
C SER A 83 -0.64 17.19 2.47
N SER A 84 -1.14 16.08 2.99
CA SER A 84 -2.52 15.92 3.51
C SER A 84 -2.71 16.50 4.90
N ASP A 85 -1.62 16.71 5.65
CA ASP A 85 -1.64 17.19 7.05
C ASP A 85 -2.02 18.67 7.20
N LYS A 86 -2.18 19.40 6.09
CA LYS A 86 -2.68 20.78 6.14
C LYS A 86 -4.20 20.76 6.41
N LEU A 87 -4.57 20.71 7.69
CA LEU A 87 -5.95 20.84 8.18
C LEU A 87 -6.73 21.99 7.53
N TRP A 88 -6.04 23.09 7.22
CA TRP A 88 -6.59 24.29 6.58
C TRP A 88 -7.05 24.08 5.13
N ASN A 89 -6.54 23.04 4.46
CA ASN A 89 -6.94 22.66 3.10
C ASN A 89 -8.13 21.70 3.08
N LEU A 90 -8.69 21.36 4.25
CA LEU A 90 -9.83 20.47 4.36
C LEU A 90 -11.13 21.26 4.13
N GLY A 91 -11.95 20.80 3.19
CA GLY A 91 -13.30 21.34 3.03
C GLY A 91 -14.16 21.13 4.28
N VAL A 92 -15.13 22.01 4.50
CA VAL A 92 -16.01 22.04 5.69
C VAL A 92 -16.60 20.68 6.05
N LYS A 93 -16.98 19.86 5.05
CA LYS A 93 -17.48 18.50 5.26
C LYS A 93 -16.47 17.59 5.99
N LYS A 94 -15.19 17.66 5.63
CA LYS A 94 -14.13 16.84 6.25
C LYS A 94 -13.84 17.29 7.68
N ILE A 95 -13.89 18.60 7.92
CA ILE A 95 -13.75 19.18 9.27
C ILE A 95 -14.92 18.70 10.15
N GLY A 96 -16.16 18.74 9.64
CA GLY A 96 -17.33 18.23 10.37
C GLY A 96 -17.21 16.75 10.74
N VAL A 97 -16.75 15.91 9.81
CA VAL A 97 -16.49 14.48 10.09
C VAL A 97 -15.42 14.30 11.17
N LEU A 98 -14.34 15.09 11.13
CA LEU A 98 -13.27 15.03 12.12
C LEU A 98 -13.78 15.41 13.51
N ILE A 99 -14.54 16.51 13.63
CA ILE A 99 -15.14 16.95 14.89
C ILE A 99 -16.10 15.89 15.44
N LEU A 100 -16.98 15.36 14.60
CA LEU A 100 -17.92 14.30 15.01
C LEU A 100 -17.17 13.06 15.51
N SER A 101 -16.10 12.67 14.82
CA SER A 101 -15.29 11.52 15.21
C SER A 101 -14.61 11.74 16.57
N LEU A 102 -14.09 12.94 16.83
CA LEU A 102 -13.51 13.30 18.12
C LEU A 102 -14.55 13.29 19.25
N ILE A 103 -15.78 13.73 18.99
CA ILE A 103 -16.88 13.68 19.97
C ILE A 103 -17.20 12.23 20.35
N VAL A 104 -17.36 11.34 19.35
CA VAL A 104 -17.62 9.92 19.58
C VAL A 104 -16.49 9.26 20.37
N LEU A 105 -15.25 9.56 20.01
CA LEU A 105 -14.06 9.07 20.70
C LEU A 105 -13.98 9.56 22.16
N SER A 106 -14.23 10.85 22.39
CA SER A 106 -14.27 11.43 23.75
C SER A 106 -15.37 10.81 24.61
N PHE A 107 -16.56 10.62 24.04
CA PHE A 107 -17.67 9.97 24.74
C PHE A 107 -17.35 8.52 25.10
N THR A 108 -16.69 7.80 24.19
CA THR A 108 -16.26 6.40 24.42
C THR A 108 -15.26 6.33 25.58
N PHE A 109 -14.28 7.24 25.60
CA PHE A 109 -13.30 7.32 26.67
C PHE A 109 -13.96 7.57 28.04
N HIS A 110 -14.90 8.51 28.12
CA HIS A 110 -15.54 8.85 29.39
C HIS A 110 -16.54 7.81 29.90
N LEU A 111 -17.26 7.11 29.03
CA LEU A 111 -18.27 6.13 29.44
C LEU A 111 -17.72 4.72 29.66
N PHE A 112 -16.80 4.29 28.80
CA PHE A 112 -16.33 2.91 28.76
C PHE A 112 -14.88 2.77 29.21
N GLY A 113 -14.12 3.86 29.27
CA GLY A 113 -12.74 3.86 29.72
C GLY A 113 -11.70 3.74 28.59
N PRO A 114 -10.40 3.74 28.95
CA PRO A 114 -9.27 3.82 28.01
C PRO A 114 -9.14 2.59 27.10
N ASP A 115 -9.45 1.39 27.60
CA ASP A 115 -9.31 0.14 26.83
C ASP A 115 -10.30 0.10 25.66
N TYR A 116 -11.55 0.51 25.91
CA TYR A 116 -12.60 0.58 24.89
C TYR A 116 -12.33 1.70 23.87
N PHE A 117 -11.79 2.83 24.32
CA PHE A 117 -11.32 3.88 23.41
C PHE A 117 -10.25 3.34 22.45
N TYR A 118 -9.24 2.64 22.98
CA TYR A 118 -8.17 2.06 22.17
C TYR A 118 -8.71 0.97 21.22
N ALA A 119 -9.59 0.09 21.70
CA ALA A 119 -10.24 -0.93 20.88
C ALA A 119 -11.08 -0.31 19.75
N LEU A 120 -11.82 0.77 20.02
CA LEU A 120 -12.58 1.50 19.01
C LEU A 120 -11.64 2.15 17.97
N ALA A 121 -10.53 2.75 18.42
CA ALA A 121 -9.51 3.31 17.52
C ALA A 121 -8.93 2.23 16.59
N LEU A 122 -8.57 1.06 17.13
CA LEU A 122 -8.12 -0.10 16.34
C LEU A 122 -9.19 -0.58 15.35
N GLY A 123 -10.43 -0.72 15.82
CA GLY A 123 -11.56 -1.13 14.99
C GLY A 123 -11.80 -0.16 13.83
N SER A 124 -11.70 1.15 14.09
CA SER A 124 -11.83 2.20 13.08
C SER A 124 -10.71 2.13 12.03
N PHE A 125 -9.48 1.88 12.46
CA PHE A 125 -8.34 1.69 11.56
C PHE A 125 -8.53 0.48 10.67
N GLY A 126 -8.80 -0.69 11.26
CA GLY A 126 -9.05 -1.93 10.53
C GLY A 126 -10.23 -1.81 9.57
N GLY A 127 -11.32 -1.19 10.01
CA GLY A 127 -12.51 -0.93 9.21
C GLY A 127 -12.21 -0.02 8.01
N ILE A 128 -11.48 1.08 8.21
CA ILE A 128 -11.14 2.00 7.11
C ILE A 128 -10.22 1.32 6.09
N ILE A 129 -9.17 0.62 6.53
CA ILE A 129 -8.31 -0.17 5.63
C ILE A 129 -9.13 -1.21 4.86
N PHE A 130 -10.02 -1.94 5.54
CA PHE A 130 -10.89 -2.91 4.91
C PHE A 130 -11.79 -2.27 3.84
N LEU A 131 -12.47 -1.16 4.17
CA LEU A 131 -13.34 -0.44 3.22
C LEU A 131 -12.55 0.07 2.00
N ILE A 132 -11.35 0.61 2.22
CA ILE A 132 -10.44 1.02 1.16
C ILE A 132 -10.15 -0.14 0.22
N LEU A 133 -9.71 -1.28 0.75
CA LEU A 133 -9.34 -2.45 -0.03
C LEU A 133 -10.56 -3.05 -0.74
N PHE A 134 -11.72 -3.05 -0.09
CA PHE A 134 -12.96 -3.57 -0.64
C PHE A 134 -13.48 -2.73 -1.81
N PHE A 135 -13.62 -1.41 -1.63
CA PHE A 135 -14.15 -0.51 -2.66
C PHE A 135 -13.17 -0.24 -3.79
N ASN A 136 -11.86 -0.31 -3.54
CA ASN A 136 -10.83 -0.10 -4.57
C ASN A 136 -10.26 -1.41 -5.13
N ARG A 137 -10.82 -2.58 -4.79
CA ARG A 137 -10.24 -3.89 -5.14
C ARG A 137 -9.87 -4.03 -6.62
N LYS A 138 -10.75 -3.55 -7.51
CA LYS A 138 -10.55 -3.63 -8.98
C LYS A 138 -9.39 -2.72 -9.42
N ASN A 139 -9.34 -1.50 -8.87
CA ASN A 139 -8.30 -0.53 -9.20
C ASN A 139 -6.92 -0.94 -8.66
N LEU A 140 -6.88 -1.69 -7.55
CA LEU A 140 -5.66 -2.17 -6.91
C LEU A 140 -5.21 -3.57 -7.40
N ASN A 141 -5.96 -4.16 -8.34
CA ASN A 141 -5.77 -5.52 -8.84
C ASN A 141 -5.73 -6.58 -7.73
N LEU A 142 -6.55 -6.39 -6.68
CA LEU A 142 -6.64 -7.32 -5.56
C LEU A 142 -7.63 -8.44 -5.88
N THR A 143 -7.19 -9.67 -5.60
CA THR A 143 -7.98 -10.89 -5.72
C THR A 143 -8.18 -11.51 -4.33
N TRP A 144 -9.43 -11.83 -4.01
CA TRP A 144 -9.81 -12.57 -2.79
C TRP A 144 -9.82 -14.08 -3.01
N SER A 145 -9.48 -14.52 -4.22
CA SER A 145 -9.40 -15.93 -4.55
C SER A 145 -8.15 -16.54 -3.93
N ILE A 146 -8.35 -17.65 -3.23
CA ILE A 146 -7.27 -18.52 -2.73
C ILE A 146 -6.70 -19.38 -3.88
N ALA A 147 -7.44 -19.53 -4.98
CA ALA A 147 -6.99 -20.29 -6.14
C ALA A 147 -5.72 -19.65 -6.76
N PRO A 148 -4.60 -20.38 -6.86
CA PRO A 148 -3.32 -19.86 -7.35
C PRO A 148 -3.41 -19.23 -8.73
N GLU A 149 -4.21 -19.84 -9.59
CA GLU A 149 -4.43 -19.47 -11.00
C GLU A 149 -5.12 -18.11 -11.16
N LYS A 150 -5.72 -17.59 -10.08
CA LYS A 150 -6.38 -16.29 -10.06
C LYS A 150 -5.52 -15.22 -9.38
N HIS A 151 -4.30 -15.55 -8.93
CA HIS A 151 -3.35 -14.55 -8.45
C HIS A 151 -2.86 -13.69 -9.60
N ARG A 152 -2.92 -12.39 -9.40
CA ARG A 152 -2.47 -11.39 -10.37
C ARG A 152 -1.38 -10.53 -9.72
N PRO A 153 -0.42 -10.02 -10.50
CA PRO A 153 0.56 -9.08 -9.99
C PRO A 153 -0.16 -7.87 -9.40
N LYS A 154 0.24 -7.49 -8.18
CA LYS A 154 -0.44 -6.44 -7.40
C LYS A 154 0.09 -5.09 -7.84
N LYS A 155 -0.69 -4.02 -7.68
CA LYS A 155 -0.13 -2.68 -7.82
C LYS A 155 0.86 -2.39 -6.70
N VAL A 156 2.00 -1.80 -7.04
CA VAL A 156 3.06 -1.48 -6.06
C VAL A 156 2.55 -0.55 -4.95
N LEU A 157 1.71 0.42 -5.31
CA LEU A 157 1.15 1.40 -4.37
C LEU A 157 0.23 0.73 -3.32
N ALA A 158 -0.55 -0.27 -3.74
CA ALA A 158 -1.41 -1.04 -2.83
C ALA A 158 -0.56 -1.81 -1.82
N THR A 159 0.52 -2.42 -2.30
CA THR A 159 1.46 -3.18 -1.48
C THR A 159 2.19 -2.27 -0.50
N ALA A 160 2.68 -1.12 -0.95
CA ALA A 160 3.32 -0.12 -0.09
C ALA A 160 2.37 0.36 1.02
N LEU A 161 1.12 0.70 0.67
CA LEU A 161 0.11 1.15 1.63
C LEU A 161 -0.19 0.08 2.69
N ILE A 162 -0.41 -1.17 2.28
CA ILE A 162 -0.67 -2.28 3.22
C ILE A 162 0.53 -2.48 4.13
N SER A 163 1.75 -2.52 3.58
CA SER A 163 2.97 -2.73 4.35
C SER A 163 3.19 -1.63 5.40
N ILE A 164 3.00 -0.36 5.06
CA ILE A 164 3.09 0.75 6.03
C ILE A 164 2.01 0.60 7.10
N SER A 165 0.78 0.27 6.70
CA SER A 165 -0.35 0.09 7.62
C SER A 165 -0.10 -1.02 8.63
N VAL A 166 0.39 -2.17 8.16
CA VAL A 166 0.74 -3.33 9.00
C VAL A 166 1.89 -2.99 9.94
N LEU A 167 2.92 -2.28 9.46
CA LEU A 167 4.05 -1.87 10.29
C LEU A 167 3.63 -0.95 11.43
N VAL A 168 2.86 0.10 11.12
CA VAL A 168 2.38 1.06 12.12
C VAL A 168 1.44 0.39 13.12
N PHE A 169 0.51 -0.44 12.64
CA PHE A 169 -0.39 -1.21 13.49
C PHE A 169 0.38 -2.10 14.47
N ASN A 170 1.31 -2.91 13.98
CA ASN A 170 2.06 -3.84 14.82
C ASN A 170 2.93 -3.09 15.84
N LEU A 171 3.56 -1.98 15.44
CA LEU A 171 4.35 -1.17 16.36
C LEU A 171 3.50 -0.57 17.48
N ILE A 172 2.36 0.04 17.14
CA ILE A 172 1.47 0.63 18.13
C ILE A 172 0.88 -0.45 19.04
N HIS A 173 0.47 -1.58 18.48
CA HIS A 173 -0.08 -2.69 19.25
C HIS A 173 0.94 -3.31 20.20
N PHE A 174 2.19 -3.46 19.74
CA PHE A 174 3.30 -3.88 20.59
C PHE A 174 3.49 -2.93 21.77
N LEU A 175 3.50 -1.61 21.53
CA LEU A 175 3.60 -0.60 22.59
C LEU A 175 2.40 -0.64 23.55
N ALA A 176 1.19 -0.84 23.04
CA ALA A 176 -0.03 -0.93 23.84
C ALA A 176 -0.05 -2.17 24.75
N ILE A 177 0.65 -3.24 24.39
CA ILE A 177 0.79 -4.44 25.23
C ILE A 177 1.96 -4.27 26.20
N LEU A 178 3.09 -3.74 25.73
CA LEU A 178 4.33 -3.69 26.50
C LEU A 178 4.29 -2.62 27.59
N LEU A 179 3.90 -1.39 27.25
CA LEU A 179 4.03 -0.25 28.15
C LEU A 179 3.15 -0.38 29.40
N PRO A 180 1.85 -0.75 29.31
CA PRO A 180 1.04 -0.94 30.50
C PRO A 180 1.62 -2.01 31.43
N LYS A 181 2.14 -3.12 30.87
CA LYS A 181 2.77 -4.19 31.66
C LYS A 181 4.02 -3.76 32.43
N ILE A 182 4.78 -2.82 31.89
CA ILE A 182 5.96 -2.23 32.58
C ILE A 182 5.51 -1.35 33.75
N LEU A 183 4.33 -0.74 33.67
CA LEU A 183 3.82 0.19 34.67
C LEU A 183 2.99 -0.47 35.78
N ILE A 184 2.57 -1.72 35.61
CA ILE A 184 1.88 -2.50 36.65
C ILE A 184 2.77 -2.58 37.90
N ASN A 185 2.21 -2.28 39.08
CA ASN A 185 2.93 -2.21 40.36
C ASN A 185 3.99 -1.10 40.46
N SER A 186 3.95 -0.11 39.56
CA SER A 186 4.77 1.09 39.66
C SER A 186 3.94 2.27 40.18
N PRO A 187 4.55 3.34 40.73
CA PRO A 187 3.83 4.57 41.07
C PRO A 187 3.23 5.29 39.85
N TYR A 188 3.45 4.78 38.64
CA TYR A 188 2.95 5.32 37.37
C TYR A 188 1.85 4.44 36.75
N GLU A 189 1.23 3.55 37.51
CA GLU A 189 0.17 2.66 37.00
C GLU A 189 -1.00 3.44 36.37
N ASP A 190 -1.40 4.56 36.96
CA ASP A 190 -2.42 5.47 36.43
C ASP A 190 -2.05 6.10 35.06
N PHE A 191 -0.75 6.08 34.72
CA PHE A 191 -0.25 6.57 33.43
C PHE A 191 -0.62 5.63 32.27
N SER A 192 -1.03 4.38 32.56
CA SER A 192 -1.51 3.42 31.55
C SER A 192 -2.69 3.95 30.75
N ALA A 193 -3.64 4.63 31.39
CA ALA A 193 -4.79 5.25 30.72
C ALA A 193 -4.37 6.34 29.73
N ILE A 194 -3.37 7.15 30.11
CA ILE A 194 -2.78 8.19 29.25
C ILE A 194 -2.09 7.56 28.04
N ILE A 195 -1.41 6.42 28.23
CA ILE A 195 -0.76 5.69 27.15
C ILE A 195 -1.78 5.17 26.14
N TYR A 196 -2.87 4.53 26.60
CA TYR A 196 -3.93 4.08 25.70
C TYR A 196 -4.59 5.23 24.93
N LEU A 197 -4.81 6.37 25.60
CA LEU A 197 -5.32 7.57 24.96
C LEU A 197 -4.35 8.09 23.88
N ALA A 198 -3.06 8.20 24.19
CA ALA A 198 -2.04 8.65 23.25
C ALA A 198 -1.92 7.71 22.05
N LEU A 199 -1.85 6.39 22.28
CA LEU A 199 -1.73 5.40 21.22
C LEU A 199 -2.99 5.35 20.35
N GLY A 200 -4.19 5.41 20.95
CA GLY A 200 -5.44 5.48 20.20
C GLY A 200 -5.57 6.77 19.37
N ALA A 201 -5.11 7.91 19.89
CA ALA A 201 -5.05 9.16 19.13
C ALA A 201 -4.08 9.07 17.95
N VAL A 202 -2.91 8.43 18.11
CA VAL A 202 -1.97 8.17 17.02
C VAL A 202 -2.59 7.26 15.96
N ILE A 203 -3.27 6.18 16.36
CA ILE A 203 -3.99 5.30 15.42
C ILE A 203 -5.03 6.11 14.64
N PHE A 204 -5.83 6.91 15.32
CA PHE A 204 -6.87 7.71 14.69
C PHE A 204 -6.28 8.73 13.70
N ALA A 205 -5.24 9.46 14.10
CA ALA A 205 -4.53 10.40 13.24
C ALA A 205 -3.95 9.70 12.00
N PHE A 206 -3.32 8.54 12.19
CA PHE A 206 -2.76 7.76 11.10
C PHE A 206 -3.85 7.22 10.15
N THR A 207 -4.97 6.76 10.70
CA THR A 207 -6.15 6.33 9.93
C THR A 207 -6.67 7.47 9.06
N TRP A 208 -6.75 8.67 9.63
CA TRP A 208 -7.18 9.87 8.92
C TRP A 208 -6.21 10.27 7.80
N THR A 209 -4.91 10.21 8.05
CA THR A 209 -3.87 10.46 7.04
C THR A 209 -4.00 9.46 5.89
N ILE A 210 -4.16 8.16 6.17
CA ILE A 210 -4.37 7.15 5.13
C ILE A 210 -5.62 7.44 4.30
N TYR A 211 -6.75 7.72 4.96
CA TYR A 211 -8.00 8.04 4.27
C TYR A 211 -7.86 9.23 3.32
N ASN A 212 -7.10 10.26 3.72
CA ASN A 212 -6.85 11.42 2.88
C ASN A 212 -5.83 11.16 1.77
N THR A 213 -4.72 10.49 2.08
CA THR A 213 -3.68 10.11 1.11
C THR A 213 -4.25 9.30 -0.04
N ILE A 214 -5.22 8.43 0.24
CA ILE A 214 -5.88 7.61 -0.79
C ILE A 214 -6.90 8.41 -1.61
N ASN A 215 -7.55 9.39 -0.98
CA ASN A 215 -8.46 10.29 -1.69
C ASN A 215 -7.75 11.40 -2.48
N LEU A 216 -6.47 11.65 -2.21
CA LEU A 216 -5.63 12.54 -2.99
C LEU A 216 -5.31 11.92 -4.35
N LYS A 217 -5.09 12.80 -5.34
CA LYS A 217 -5.06 12.51 -6.78
C LYS A 217 -4.20 11.29 -7.19
N SER A 218 -3.23 10.85 -6.40
CA SER A 218 -2.37 9.69 -6.65
C SER A 218 -3.13 8.39 -6.96
N PHE A 219 -4.25 8.09 -6.29
CA PHE A 219 -5.08 6.91 -6.64
C PHE A 219 -6.08 7.16 -7.77
N LYS A 220 -6.35 8.42 -8.10
CA LYS A 220 -7.23 8.83 -9.22
C LYS A 220 -6.47 9.07 -10.52
N LEU A 221 -5.14 9.15 -10.48
CA LEU A 221 -4.30 9.47 -11.65
C LEU A 221 -4.08 8.28 -12.59
N ASN A 222 -4.27 7.02 -12.16
CA ASN A 222 -4.24 5.85 -13.06
C ASN A 222 -5.59 5.61 -13.75
N LYS A 223 -6.32 6.68 -14.08
CA LYS A 223 -7.56 6.65 -14.87
C LYS A 223 -7.39 7.24 -16.28
N GLN A 224 -6.15 7.46 -16.70
CA GLN A 224 -5.82 7.79 -18.09
C GLN A 224 -5.58 6.50 -18.87
#